data_AF-A0AAN8US44-F1
#
_entry.id   AF-A0AAN8US44-F1
#
_cell.length_a   1.000
_cell.length_b   1.000
_cell.length_c   1.000
_cell.angle_alpha   90.00
_cell.angle_beta   90.00
_cell.angle_gamma   90.00
#
_symmetry.space_group_name_H-M   'P 1'
#
loop_
_entity.id
_entity.type
_entity.pdbx_description
1 polymer ?
#
loop_
_entity_poly.entity_id
_entity_poly.type
_entity_poly.pdbx_seq_one_letter_code
_entity_poly.pdbx_strand_id
1 'polypeptide(L)'
;MGTREDVPHLPYIEAIVKETMRLHPVALMLEPRMSREDAQINGYDIPKGTRVLVNVWTIGRDPNLWDQPDEFYPEGDPVWFGQLIAWVPLEIT
;
A
#
# COMPACT_ATOMS: atom_id res chain seq x y z
N MET A 1 11.62 -6.94 30.75
CA MET A 1 11.24 -5.57 30.33
C MET A 1 11.71 -5.46 28.90
N GLY A 2 10.81 -5.42 27.93
CA GLY A 2 11.20 -5.47 26.51
C GLY A 2 11.94 -4.20 26.09
N THR A 3 13.07 -4.34 25.41
CA THR A 3 13.87 -3.22 24.88
C THR A 3 13.70 -3.11 23.37
N ARG A 4 14.15 -2.01 22.77
CA ARG A 4 14.06 -1.80 21.32
C ARG A 4 14.83 -2.86 20.53
N GLU A 5 15.88 -3.46 21.11
CA GLU A 5 16.64 -4.52 20.46
C GLU A 5 15.84 -5.81 20.28
N ASP A 6 14.73 -5.99 20.99
CA ASP A 6 13.89 -7.20 20.87
C ASP A 6 12.98 -7.18 19.64
N VAL A 7 12.77 -6.02 19.01
CA VAL A 7 11.82 -5.84 17.89
C VAL A 7 12.06 -6.79 16.71
N PRO A 8 13.32 -7.03 16.25
CA PRO A 8 13.59 -7.99 15.18
C PRO A 8 13.26 -9.44 15.56
N HIS A 9 13.12 -9.74 16.85
CA HIS A 9 12.82 -11.07 17.37
C HIS A 9 11.32 -11.30 17.63
N LEU A 10 10.47 -10.35 17.24
CA LEU A 10 9.02 -10.37 17.47
C LEU A 10 8.25 -10.35 16.14
N PRO A 11 8.41 -11.37 15.28
CA PRO A 11 7.85 -11.38 13.93
C PRO A 11 6.32 -11.28 13.92
N TYR A 12 5.66 -11.85 14.93
CA TYR A 12 4.20 -11.79 15.04
C TYR A 12 3.70 -10.39 15.40
N ILE A 13 4.43 -9.65 16.24
CA ILE A 13 4.08 -8.24 16.54
C ILE A 13 4.29 -7.39 15.29
N GLU A 14 5.36 -7.64 14.54
CA GLU A 14 5.59 -6.97 13.26
C GLU A 14 4.44 -7.23 12.28
N ALA A 15 3.95 -8.47 12.21
CA ALA A 15 2.82 -8.84 11.38
C ALA A 15 1.52 -8.14 11.80
N ILE A 16 1.21 -8.10 13.10
CA ILE A 16 0.07 -7.34 13.66
C ILE A 16 0.13 -5.86 13.25
N VAL A 17 1.31 -5.25 13.34
CA VAL A 17 1.48 -3.82 12.98
C VAL A 17 1.23 -3.60 11.49
N LYS A 18 1.78 -4.46 10.62
CA LYS A 18 1.55 -4.39 9.16
C LYS A 18 0.08 -4.56 8.82
N GLU A 19 -0.57 -5.56 9.42
CA GLU A 19 -1.96 -5.89 9.15
C GLU A 19 -2.92 -4.80 9.65
N THR A 20 -2.58 -4.18 10.77
CA THR A 20 -3.30 -2.99 11.27
C THR A 20 -3.21 -1.85 10.25
N MET A 21 -2.05 -1.61 9.65
CA MET A 21 -1.87 -0.57 8.63
C MET A 21 -2.55 -0.91 7.29
N ARG A 22 -2.67 -2.19 6.92
CA ARG A 22 -3.41 -2.62 5.72
C ARG A 22 -4.89 -2.29 5.85
N LEU A 23 -5.51 -2.65 6.99
CA LEU A 23 -6.93 -2.40 7.24
C LEU A 23 -7.22 -0.95 7.64
N HIS A 24 -6.32 -0.29 8.38
CA HIS A 24 -6.49 1.06 8.91
C HIS A 24 -5.28 1.93 8.54
N PRO A 25 -5.11 2.25 7.25
CA PRO A 25 -4.00 3.09 6.81
C PRO A 25 -4.13 4.48 7.39
N VAL A 26 -2.98 5.07 7.77
CA VAL A 26 -2.91 6.45 8.31
C VAL A 26 -3.43 7.46 7.29
N ALA A 27 -3.18 7.21 6.00
CA ALA A 27 -3.69 8.00 4.90
C ALA A 27 -4.53 7.12 3.98
N LEU A 28 -5.81 7.48 3.81
CA LEU A 28 -6.74 6.78 2.90
C LEU A 28 -6.27 6.90 1.44
N MET A 29 -5.63 8.01 1.11
CA MET A 29 -5.08 8.32 -0.21
C MET A 29 -3.63 8.76 -0.06
N LEU A 30 -2.77 8.35 -1.00
CA LEU A 30 -1.39 8.83 -1.05
C LEU A 30 -1.34 10.30 -1.47
N GLU A 31 -0.15 10.89 -1.31
CA GLU A 31 0.14 12.23 -1.83
C GLU A 31 -0.23 12.31 -3.32
N PRO A 32 -0.98 13.35 -3.74
CA PRO A 32 -1.32 13.54 -5.14
C PRO A 32 -0.07 13.63 -5.99
N ARG A 33 0.02 12.80 -7.04
CA ARG A 33 1.08 12.85 -8.03
C ARG A 33 0.60 13.57 -9.28
N MET A 34 1.52 14.08 -10.08
CA MET A 34 1.20 14.78 -11.32
C MET A 34 1.96 14.17 -12.49
N SER A 35 1.24 13.82 -13.56
CA SER A 35 1.87 13.25 -14.75
C SER A 35 2.82 14.28 -15.39
N ARG A 36 4.09 13.90 -15.55
CA ARG A 36 5.11 14.77 -16.18
C ARG A 36 5.01 14.79 -17.70
N GLU A 37 4.50 13.72 -18.28
CA GLU A 37 4.34 13.48 -19.70
C GLU A 37 3.00 12.80 -19.98
N ASP A 38 2.67 12.66 -21.26
CA ASP A 38 1.52 11.87 -21.68
C ASP A 38 1.86 10.40 -21.45
N ALA A 39 1.07 9.72 -20.62
CA ALA A 39 1.30 8.35 -20.20
C ALA A 39 0.05 7.49 -20.43
N GLN A 40 0.21 6.17 -20.44
CA GLN A 40 -0.92 5.25 -20.52
C GLN A 40 -0.90 4.29 -19.32
N ILE A 41 -1.98 4.26 -18.55
CA ILE A 41 -2.13 3.35 -17.39
C ILE A 41 -3.33 2.44 -17.64
N ASN A 42 -3.13 1.12 -17.63
CA ASN A 42 -4.17 0.13 -17.86
C ASN A 42 -5.03 0.39 -19.12
N GLY A 43 -4.42 0.92 -20.19
CA GLY A 43 -5.10 1.28 -21.44
C GLY A 43 -5.82 2.63 -21.43
N TYR A 44 -5.72 3.41 -20.35
CA TYR A 44 -6.23 4.78 -20.27
C TYR A 44 -5.15 5.80 -20.55
N ASP A 45 -5.42 6.75 -21.45
CA ASP A 45 -4.52 7.86 -21.75
C ASP A 45 -4.60 8.93 -20.65
N ILE A 46 -3.45 9.27 -20.08
CA ILE A 46 -3.26 10.27 -19.03
C ILE A 46 -2.45 11.41 -19.60
N PRO A 47 -3.07 12.56 -19.91
CA PRO A 47 -2.35 13.73 -20.38
C PRO A 47 -1.39 14.27 -19.33
N LYS A 48 -0.31 14.90 -19.80
CA LYS A 48 0.60 15.69 -18.97
C LYS A 48 -0.15 16.71 -18.11
N GLY A 49 0.26 16.82 -16.84
CA GLY A 49 -0.35 17.72 -15.87
C GLY A 49 -1.58 17.16 -15.15
N THR A 50 -2.02 15.94 -15.50
CA THR A 50 -3.11 15.26 -14.79
C THR A 50 -2.67 14.91 -13.37
N ARG A 51 -3.52 15.21 -12.37
CA ARG A 51 -3.31 14.79 -10.98
C ARG A 51 -3.85 13.38 -10.78
N VAL A 52 -2.97 12.49 -10.32
CA VAL A 52 -3.28 11.09 -10.03
C VAL A 52 -3.23 10.89 -8.53
N LEU A 53 -4.27 10.27 -7.97
CA LEU A 53 -4.32 9.90 -6.58
C LEU A 53 -4.48 8.39 -6.45
N VAL A 54 -3.72 7.79 -5.54
CA VAL A 54 -3.76 6.35 -5.28
C VAL A 54 -4.59 6.11 -4.02
N ASN A 55 -5.66 5.33 -4.17
CA ASN A 55 -6.53 4.97 -3.06
C ASN A 55 -5.99 3.71 -2.35
N VAL A 56 -5.24 3.92 -1.27
CA VAL A 56 -4.62 2.84 -0.50
C VAL A 56 -5.67 1.98 0.20
N TRP A 57 -6.76 2.61 0.68
CA TRP A 57 -7.84 1.92 1.36
C TRP A 57 -8.47 0.83 0.49
N THR A 58 -8.73 1.14 -0.78
CA THR A 58 -9.28 0.17 -1.73
C THR A 58 -8.28 -0.93 -2.05
N ILE A 59 -7.00 -0.61 -2.27
CA ILE A 59 -5.97 -1.62 -2.59
C ILE A 59 -5.77 -2.58 -1.42
N GLY A 60 -5.79 -2.09 -0.19
CA GLY A 60 -5.68 -2.92 1.00
C GLY A 60 -6.84 -3.90 1.20
N ARG A 61 -7.95 -3.75 0.46
CA ARG A 61 -9.15 -4.61 0.54
C ARG A 61 -9.52 -5.28 -0.77
N ASP A 62 -8.62 -5.25 -1.76
CA ASP A 62 -8.91 -5.87 -3.05
C ASP A 62 -8.87 -7.40 -2.92
N PRO A 63 -9.98 -8.13 -3.14
CA PRO A 63 -10.00 -9.59 -3.07
C PRO A 63 -9.15 -10.27 -4.15
N ASN A 64 -8.71 -9.54 -5.18
CA ASN A 64 -7.77 -10.07 -6.17
C ASN A 64 -6.32 -10.04 -5.68
N LEU A 65 -6.02 -9.24 -4.64
CA LEU A 65 -4.68 -9.08 -4.08
C LEU A 65 -4.52 -9.73 -2.70
N TRP A 66 -5.62 -9.87 -1.96
CA TRP A 66 -5.62 -10.34 -0.57
C TRP A 66 -6.63 -11.47 -0.35
N ASP A 67 -6.18 -12.53 0.33
CA ASP A 67 -7.09 -13.52 0.90
C ASP A 67 -7.82 -12.90 2.10
N GLN A 68 -9.14 -13.03 2.16
CA GLN A 68 -9.99 -12.48 3.24
C GLN A 68 -9.74 -10.97 3.49
N PRO A 69 -9.93 -10.10 2.49
CA PRO A 69 -9.51 -8.69 2.52
C PRO A 69 -10.11 -7.85 3.66
N ASP A 70 -11.27 -8.23 4.18
CA ASP A 70 -11.97 -7.52 5.24
C ASP A 70 -11.68 -8.06 6.65
N GLU A 71 -10.99 -9.20 6.75
CA GLU A 71 -10.62 -9.80 8.02
C GLU A 71 -9.23 -9.36 8.47
N PHE A 72 -9.01 -9.31 9.78
CA PHE A 72 -7.67 -9.09 10.36
C PHE A 72 -6.96 -10.43 10.46
N TYR A 73 -6.01 -10.68 9.56
CA TYR A 73 -5.31 -11.95 9.41
C TYR A 73 -3.78 -11.76 9.40
N PRO A 74 -3.15 -11.51 10.56
CA PRO A 74 -1.72 -11.21 10.66
C PRO A 74 -0.83 -12.41 10.29
N GLU A 75 -1.37 -13.63 10.21
CA GLU A 75 -0.64 -14.82 9.76
C GLU A 75 -0.45 -14.88 8.23
N GLY A 76 -1.20 -14.07 7.46
CA GLY A 76 -1.03 -13.94 6.02
C GLY A 76 0.27 -13.23 5.64
N ASP A 77 0.74 -13.38 4.40
CA ASP A 77 1.92 -12.65 3.90
C ASP A 77 1.53 -11.20 3.58
N PRO A 78 1.83 -10.22 4.46
CA PRO A 78 1.37 -8.86 4.24
C PRO A 78 2.30 -8.22 3.20
N VAL A 79 1.81 -7.99 1.98
CA VAL A 79 2.50 -7.12 1.01
C VAL A 79 2.83 -5.81 1.75
N TRP A 80 4.12 -5.55 1.95
CA TRP A 80 4.53 -4.44 2.80
C TRP A 80 4.07 -3.12 2.16
N PHE A 81 3.64 -2.14 2.96
CA PHE A 81 3.20 -0.84 2.46
C PHE A 81 4.20 -0.22 1.46
N GLY A 82 5.49 -0.42 1.70
CA GLY A 82 6.61 -0.04 0.83
C GLY A 82 6.68 -0.78 -0.51
N GLN A 83 6.25 -2.04 -0.57
CA GLN A 83 6.09 -2.77 -1.83
C GLN A 83 4.81 -2.33 -2.55
N LEU A 84 3.74 -2.08 -1.79
CA LEU A 84 2.43 -1.64 -2.29
C LEU A 84 2.53 -0.30 -3.05
N ILE A 85 3.34 0.64 -2.54
CA ILE A 85 3.68 1.89 -3.26
C ILE A 85 4.65 1.70 -4.42
N ALA A 86 5.49 0.65 -4.42
CA ALA A 86 6.45 0.39 -5.49
C ALA A 86 5.78 -0.11 -6.79
N TRP A 87 4.58 -0.70 -6.69
CA TRP A 87 3.76 -1.07 -7.84
C TRP A 87 3.07 0.13 -8.51
N VAL A 88 3.03 1.30 -7.86
CA VAL A 88 2.57 2.54 -8.50
C VAL A 88 3.67 2.96 -9.49
N PRO A 89 3.37 3.02 -10.80
CA PRO A 89 4.38 3.32 -11.81
C PRO A 89 5.15 4.60 -11.46
N LEU A 90 6.48 4.51 -11.45
CA LEU A 90 7.38 5.64 -11.21
C LEU A 90 7.27 6.71 -12.31
N GLU A 91 6.60 6.42 -13.43
CA GLU A 91 6.37 7.31 -14.59
C GLU A 91 5.47 8.51 -14.25
N ILE A 92 4.79 8.49 -13.10
CA ILE A 92 4.05 9.64 -12.55
C ILE A 92 4.95 10.52 -11.64
N THR A 93 6.28 10.36 -11.71
CA THR A 93 7.27 11.13 -10.93
C THR A 93 7.87 12.28 -11.71
#